data_AF-A0A8S1FC69-F1
#
_entry.id   AF-A0A8S1FC69-F1
#
_cell.length_a   1.000
_cell.length_b   1.000
_cell.length_c   1.000
_cell.angle_alpha   90.00
_cell.angle_beta   90.00
_cell.angle_gamma   90.00
#
_symmetry.space_group_name_H-M   'P 1'
#
loop_
_entity.id
_entity.type
_entity.pdbx_description
1 polymer ?
#
loop_
_entity_poly.entity_id
_entity_poly.type
_entity_poly.pdbx_seq_one_letter_code
_entity_poly.pdbx_strand_id
1 'polypeptide(L)'
;MSIDDAFLKPSSSQLFGPEPPVRLSRAPPPHPSKFCCNTLSSSCAAYMICCAAQCEIILSLFAMTISTKNDEQVWWHNAQWIVILTCRLLQFPSCLIAFVGIRRKNPALIVPFIMSQVSLGSYADLHTYIQLISHCASSSSLLKYSASSPILLIVLPIVFYAIVLILFIYFMYRIVRSITIQGVAYDIRSAPIEISVTNDFSL
;
A
#
# COMPACT_ATOMS: atom_id res chain seq x y z
N MET A 1 7.66 55.67 50.34
CA MET A 1 6.53 55.27 49.49
C MET A 1 6.27 53.82 49.81
N SER A 2 5.12 53.55 50.42
CA SER A 2 4.71 52.27 51.01
C SER A 2 4.20 51.28 49.96
N ILE A 3 4.36 50.00 50.29
CA ILE A 3 3.55 48.78 50.07
C ILE A 3 4.60 47.65 50.05
N ASP A 4 4.99 47.05 51.18
CA ASP A 4 4.27 46.03 51.96
C ASP A 4 3.64 44.95 51.06
N ASP A 5 4.25 43.76 51.00
CA ASP A 5 3.86 42.67 51.89
C ASP A 5 4.38 41.31 51.40
N ALA A 6 4.91 40.57 52.38
CA ALA A 6 4.71 39.12 52.57
C ALA A 6 5.14 38.16 51.43
N PHE A 7 5.91 37.09 51.64
CA PHE A 7 6.26 36.40 52.87
C PHE A 7 7.38 35.40 52.53
N LEU A 8 8.51 35.57 53.19
CA LEU A 8 9.34 34.53 53.81
C LEU A 8 9.22 33.06 53.33
N LYS A 9 10.32 32.62 52.70
CA LYS A 9 11.14 31.41 53.00
C LYS A 9 10.59 29.97 52.75
N PRO A 10 11.52 29.01 52.54
CA PRO A 10 11.32 27.77 51.80
C PRO A 10 10.77 26.64 52.67
N SER A 11 10.10 25.67 52.05
CA SER A 11 9.82 24.39 52.68
C SER A 11 10.00 23.25 51.68
N SER A 12 11.20 22.66 51.71
CA SER A 12 11.44 21.29 51.26
C SER A 12 10.83 20.34 52.28
N SER A 13 9.66 19.79 52.00
CA SER A 13 9.19 18.55 52.62
C SER A 13 7.83 18.13 52.08
N GLN A 14 7.78 16.91 51.54
CA GLN A 14 6.61 16.04 51.45
C GLN A 14 5.57 16.46 50.38
N LEU A 15 5.03 15.59 49.54
CA LEU A 15 4.53 14.26 49.85
C LEU A 15 4.32 13.55 48.49
N PHE A 16 5.09 12.50 48.23
CA PHE A 16 4.70 11.47 47.26
C PHE A 16 3.38 10.86 47.77
N GLY A 17 2.26 11.37 47.26
CA GLY A 17 0.97 10.69 47.40
C GLY A 17 0.89 9.56 46.36
N PRO A 18 0.28 8.41 46.68
CA PRO A 18 0.07 7.36 45.69
C PRO A 18 -0.77 7.91 44.55
N GLU A 19 -0.28 7.81 43.31
CA GLU A 19 -1.12 8.06 42.14
C GLU A 19 -2.37 7.17 42.25
N PRO A 20 -3.57 7.72 42.05
CA PRO A 20 -4.76 6.90 41.98
C PRO A 20 -4.56 5.86 40.87
N PRO A 21 -4.98 4.60 41.06
CA PRO A 21 -4.81 3.58 40.04
C PRO A 21 -5.51 4.09 38.79
N VAL A 22 -4.72 4.41 37.77
CA VAL A 22 -5.21 4.70 36.42
C VAL A 22 -6.08 3.51 36.07
N ARG A 23 -7.40 3.69 36.14
CA ARG A 23 -8.34 2.73 35.58
C ARG A 23 -7.94 2.63 34.13
N LEU A 24 -7.24 1.54 33.80
CA LEU A 24 -6.95 1.10 32.45
C LEU A 24 -8.33 0.87 31.84
N SER A 25 -8.90 1.94 31.28
CA SER A 25 -10.13 1.87 30.53
C SER A 25 -9.77 0.95 29.37
N ARG A 26 -10.19 -0.31 29.47
CA ARG A 26 -9.99 -1.34 28.45
C ARG A 26 -10.50 -0.72 27.16
N ALA A 27 -9.57 -0.20 26.35
CA ALA A 27 -9.91 0.21 25.01
C ALA A 27 -10.58 -1.01 24.37
N PRO A 28 -11.78 -0.84 23.80
CA PRO A 28 -12.44 -1.95 23.13
C PRO A 28 -11.46 -2.56 22.12
N PRO A 29 -11.47 -3.89 21.95
CA PRO A 29 -10.52 -4.56 21.07
C PRO A 29 -10.53 -3.85 19.71
N PRO A 30 -9.37 -3.62 19.08
CA PRO A 30 -9.32 -2.97 17.78
C PRO A 30 -10.17 -3.81 16.84
N HIS A 31 -11.36 -3.30 16.50
CA HIS A 31 -12.23 -3.97 15.54
C HIS A 31 -11.41 -4.17 14.27
N PRO A 32 -11.44 -5.37 13.65
CA PRO A 32 -10.74 -5.57 12.40
C PRO A 32 -11.23 -4.50 11.44
N SER A 33 -10.32 -3.64 10.98
CA SER A 33 -10.63 -2.58 10.04
C SER A 33 -11.09 -3.21 8.73
N LYS A 34 -12.39 -3.40 8.62
CA LYS A 34 -13.04 -4.04 7.48
C LYS A 34 -13.23 -3.03 6.36
N PHE A 35 -12.97 -3.46 5.13
CA PHE A 35 -13.23 -2.71 3.90
C PHE A 35 -14.40 -3.35 3.15
N CYS A 36 -15.13 -2.54 2.37
CA CYS A 36 -16.33 -2.92 1.62
C CYS A 36 -17.40 -3.58 2.50
N CYS A 37 -18.27 -2.76 3.10
CA CYS A 37 -19.48 -3.22 3.80
C CYS A 37 -19.23 -4.30 4.88
N ASN A 38 -18.16 -4.16 5.67
CA ASN A 38 -17.83 -5.08 6.76
C ASN A 38 -17.38 -6.51 6.38
N THR A 39 -17.17 -6.80 5.09
CA THR A 39 -16.94 -8.18 4.62
C THR A 39 -15.46 -8.53 4.42
N LEU A 40 -14.63 -7.57 3.99
CA LEU A 40 -13.24 -7.87 3.60
C LEU A 40 -12.22 -7.35 4.62
N SER A 41 -11.36 -8.24 5.13
CA SER A 41 -10.21 -7.84 5.96
C SER A 41 -9.19 -7.06 5.10
N SER A 42 -8.59 -6.01 5.67
CA SER A 42 -7.53 -5.22 5.01
C SER A 42 -6.37 -6.09 4.50
N SER A 43 -6.05 -7.18 5.21
CA SER A 43 -5.03 -8.13 4.76
C SER A 43 -5.48 -8.94 3.55
N CYS A 44 -6.75 -9.37 3.51
CA CYS A 44 -7.30 -10.09 2.35
C CYS A 44 -7.33 -9.19 1.10
N ALA A 45 -7.74 -7.93 1.25
CA ALA A 45 -7.67 -6.94 0.18
C ALA A 45 -6.23 -6.78 -0.35
N ALA A 46 -5.25 -6.67 0.54
CA ALA A 46 -3.85 -6.55 0.17
C ALA A 46 -3.33 -7.78 -0.58
N TYR A 47 -3.72 -8.99 -0.16
CA TYR A 47 -3.40 -10.24 -0.87
C TYR A 47 -4.00 -10.25 -2.27
N MET A 48 -5.27 -9.87 -2.42
CA MET A 48 -5.94 -9.82 -3.72
C MET A 48 -5.25 -8.86 -4.68
N ILE A 49 -4.83 -7.67 -4.20
CA ILE A 49 -4.09 -6.70 -4.99
C ILE A 49 -2.74 -7.26 -5.43
N CYS A 50 -2.00 -7.92 -4.52
CA CYS A 50 -0.72 -8.55 -4.87
C CYS A 50 -0.90 -9.70 -5.88
N CYS A 51 -1.94 -10.51 -5.73
CA CYS A 51 -2.27 -11.57 -6.69
C CYS A 51 -2.64 -10.99 -8.06
N ALA A 52 -3.42 -9.90 -8.11
CA ALA A 52 -3.75 -9.22 -9.36
C ALA A 52 -2.49 -8.71 -10.07
N ALA A 53 -1.58 -8.08 -9.34
CA ALA A 53 -0.27 -7.66 -9.88
C ALA A 53 0.56 -8.83 -10.41
N GLN A 54 0.55 -9.98 -9.74
CA GLN A 54 1.21 -11.20 -10.27
C GLN A 54 0.54 -11.71 -11.55
N CYS A 55 -0.78 -11.70 -11.62
CA CYS A 55 -1.52 -12.06 -12.83
C CYS A 55 -1.15 -11.15 -14.00
N GLU A 56 -0.96 -9.85 -13.79
CA GLU A 56 -0.51 -8.92 -14.84
C GLU A 56 0.89 -9.26 -15.37
N ILE A 57 1.82 -9.62 -14.48
CA ILE A 57 3.18 -10.04 -14.87
C ILE A 57 3.11 -11.34 -15.70
N ILE A 58 2.33 -12.32 -15.25
CA ILE A 58 2.17 -13.60 -15.95
C ILE A 58 1.48 -13.39 -17.31
N LEU A 59 0.43 -12.58 -17.36
CA LEU A 59 -0.28 -12.28 -18.61
C LEU A 59 0.64 -11.56 -19.61
N SER A 60 1.48 -10.64 -19.12
CA SER A 60 2.47 -9.95 -19.95
C SER A 60 3.49 -10.92 -20.53
N LEU A 61 4.02 -11.85 -19.71
CA LEU A 61 4.93 -12.90 -20.17
C LEU A 61 4.25 -13.81 -21.21
N PHE A 62 3.01 -14.21 -20.95
CA PHE A 62 2.26 -15.08 -21.84
C PHE A 62 1.95 -14.42 -23.18
N ALA A 63 1.51 -13.16 -23.17
CA ALA A 63 1.25 -12.39 -24.39
C ALA A 63 2.51 -12.30 -25.27
N MET A 64 3.68 -12.11 -24.67
CA MET A 64 4.96 -12.14 -25.40
C MET A 64 5.22 -13.51 -26.03
N THR A 65 5.05 -14.60 -25.26
CA THR A 65 5.28 -15.96 -25.76
C THR A 65 4.32 -16.40 -26.87
N ILE A 66 3.12 -15.82 -26.94
CA ILE A 66 2.20 -16.06 -28.06
C ILE A 66 2.62 -15.23 -29.27
N SER A 67 2.98 -13.96 -29.05
CA SER A 67 3.43 -13.08 -30.14
C SER A 67 4.66 -13.66 -30.86
N THR A 68 5.57 -14.34 -30.14
CA THR A 68 6.74 -15.01 -30.75
C THR A 68 6.39 -16.15 -31.70
N LYS A 69 5.24 -16.80 -31.52
CA LYS A 69 4.84 -17.98 -32.30
C LYS A 69 4.11 -17.61 -33.58
N ASN A 70 3.48 -16.44 -33.61
CA ASN A 70 2.58 -16.03 -34.70
C ASN A 70 3.23 -15.05 -35.69
N ASP A 71 4.29 -14.33 -35.32
CA ASP A 71 4.98 -13.37 -36.20
C ASP A 71 6.42 -13.82 -36.51
N GLU A 72 6.81 -13.80 -37.80
CA GLU A 72 8.21 -13.93 -38.24
C GLU A 72 9.08 -12.75 -37.74
N GLN A 73 8.47 -11.66 -37.27
CA GLN A 73 9.15 -10.57 -36.61
C GLN A 73 9.39 -10.90 -35.13
N VAL A 74 10.64 -11.23 -34.84
CA VAL A 74 11.18 -11.45 -33.50
C VAL A 74 10.87 -10.23 -32.60
N TRP A 75 9.88 -10.33 -31.73
CA TRP A 75 9.47 -9.29 -30.76
C TRP A 75 10.61 -8.59 -30.00
N TRP A 76 11.73 -9.28 -29.75
CA TRP A 76 12.94 -8.70 -29.15
C TRP A 76 13.57 -7.56 -29.99
N HIS A 77 13.23 -7.44 -31.27
CA HIS A 77 13.67 -6.31 -32.10
C HIS A 77 12.95 -5.00 -31.74
N ASN A 78 11.79 -5.07 -31.08
CA ASN A 78 11.11 -3.88 -30.63
C ASN A 78 11.52 -3.56 -29.19
N ALA A 79 12.42 -2.59 -29.04
CA ALA A 79 12.94 -2.13 -27.76
C ALA A 79 11.84 -1.78 -26.75
N GLN A 80 10.66 -1.34 -27.20
CA GLN A 80 9.55 -1.00 -26.31
C GLN A 80 9.01 -2.21 -25.55
N TRP A 81 8.88 -3.37 -26.21
CA TRP A 81 8.43 -4.61 -25.56
C TRP A 81 9.44 -5.12 -24.54
N ILE A 82 10.74 -4.94 -24.80
CA ILE A 82 11.80 -5.25 -23.84
C ILE A 82 11.65 -4.38 -22.59
N VAL A 83 11.49 -3.06 -22.76
CA VAL A 83 11.35 -2.13 -21.61
C VAL A 83 10.09 -2.48 -20.79
N ILE A 84 8.95 -2.73 -21.43
CA ILE A 84 7.71 -3.14 -20.75
C ILE A 84 7.95 -4.42 -19.95
N LEU A 85 8.60 -5.43 -20.55
CA LEU A 85 8.93 -6.68 -19.88
C LEU A 85 9.86 -6.47 -18.70
N THR A 86 10.91 -5.66 -18.84
CA THR A 86 11.83 -5.33 -17.75
C THR A 86 11.09 -4.64 -16.60
N CYS A 87 10.22 -3.67 -16.89
CA CYS A 87 9.39 -3.02 -15.88
C CYS A 87 8.53 -4.03 -15.11
N ARG A 88 7.94 -5.02 -15.79
CA ARG A 88 7.13 -6.08 -15.14
C ARG A 88 7.96 -7.04 -14.31
N LEU A 89 9.13 -7.45 -14.79
CA LEU A 89 10.03 -8.33 -14.05
C LEU A 89 10.56 -7.65 -12.78
N LEU A 90 10.88 -6.36 -12.84
CA LEU A 90 11.30 -5.58 -11.67
C LEU A 90 10.19 -5.40 -10.62
N GLN A 91 8.92 -5.50 -11.00
CA GLN A 91 7.81 -5.49 -10.05
C GLN A 91 7.70 -6.79 -9.24
N PHE A 92 8.16 -7.92 -9.78
CA PHE A 92 8.00 -9.22 -9.13
C PHE A 92 8.66 -9.29 -7.73
N PRO A 93 9.93 -8.88 -7.54
CA PRO A 93 10.54 -8.83 -6.21
C PRO A 93 9.77 -7.96 -5.23
N SER A 94 9.32 -6.77 -5.67
CA SER A 94 8.55 -5.86 -4.81
C SER A 94 7.23 -6.48 -4.34
N CYS A 95 6.56 -7.26 -5.21
CA CYS A 95 5.36 -8.00 -4.87
C CYS A 95 5.62 -9.11 -3.84
N LEU A 96 6.74 -9.84 -3.95
CA LEU A 96 7.15 -10.84 -2.95
C LEU A 96 7.40 -10.21 -1.58
N ILE A 97 8.08 -9.06 -1.56
CA ILE A 97 8.33 -8.30 -0.32
C ILE A 97 7.01 -7.85 0.30
N ALA A 98 6.03 -7.43 -0.50
CA ALA A 98 4.71 -7.05 -0.01
C ALA A 98 3.95 -8.23 0.64
N PHE A 99 4.02 -9.45 0.08
CA PHE A 99 3.44 -10.63 0.75
C PHE A 99 4.05 -10.86 2.13
N VAL A 100 5.38 -10.72 2.26
CA VAL A 100 6.06 -10.81 3.55
C VAL A 100 5.61 -9.69 4.49
N GLY A 101 5.46 -8.46 3.99
CA GLY A 101 4.95 -7.31 4.73
C GLY A 101 3.54 -7.52 5.28
N ILE A 102 2.64 -8.08 4.45
CA ILE A 102 1.27 -8.40 4.86
C ILE A 102 1.27 -9.49 5.94
N ARG A 103 2.09 -10.54 5.79
CA ARG A 103 2.21 -11.61 6.80
C ARG A 103 2.77 -11.11 8.13
N ARG A 104 3.83 -10.30 8.07
CA ARG A 104 4.50 -9.74 9.26
C ARG A 104 3.82 -8.51 9.83
N LYS A 105 2.69 -8.07 9.25
CA LYS A 105 1.98 -6.84 9.61
C LYS A 105 2.92 -5.62 9.64
N ASN A 106 3.93 -5.61 8.77
CA ASN A 106 4.92 -4.54 8.68
C ASN A 106 4.63 -3.66 7.45
N PRO A 107 4.13 -2.42 7.64
CA PRO A 107 3.79 -1.54 6.53
C PRO A 107 5.00 -1.11 5.70
N ALA A 108 6.20 -1.03 6.29
CA ALA A 108 7.41 -0.60 5.60
C ALA A 108 7.79 -1.54 4.45
N LEU A 109 7.42 -2.83 4.55
CA LEU A 109 7.65 -3.82 3.49
C LEU A 109 6.59 -3.76 2.37
N ILE A 110 5.48 -3.03 2.56
CA ILE A 110 4.43 -2.86 1.55
C ILE A 110 4.73 -1.62 0.67
N VAL A 111 5.40 -0.61 1.22
CA VAL A 111 5.73 0.64 0.51
C VAL A 111 6.51 0.41 -0.81
N PRO A 112 7.54 -0.44 -0.87
CA PRO A 112 8.27 -0.70 -2.13
C PRO A 112 7.37 -1.22 -3.24
N PHE A 113 6.35 -2.02 -2.92
CA PHE A 113 5.38 -2.51 -3.89
C PHE A 113 4.48 -1.39 -4.40
N ILE A 114 3.98 -0.53 -3.52
CA ILE A 114 3.16 0.63 -3.92
C ILE A 114 3.94 1.52 -4.88
N MET A 115 5.20 1.85 -4.52
CA MET A 115 6.07 2.70 -5.34
C MET A 115 6.36 2.05 -6.70
N SER A 116 6.64 0.75 -6.72
CA SER A 116 6.89 -0.02 -7.93
C SER A 116 5.66 -0.06 -8.85
N GLN A 117 4.46 -0.24 -8.29
CA GLN A 117 3.21 -0.25 -9.07
C GLN A 117 2.88 1.13 -9.66
N VAL A 118 3.01 2.19 -8.88
CA VAL A 118 2.71 3.57 -9.36
C VAL A 118 3.73 4.05 -10.40
N SER A 119 4.98 3.58 -10.34
CA SER A 119 6.02 3.97 -11.30
C SER A 119 6.14 3.00 -12.47
N LEU A 120 6.72 1.82 -12.23
CA LEU A 120 6.99 0.81 -13.25
C LEU A 120 5.72 0.15 -13.77
N GLY A 121 4.73 -0.08 -12.88
CA GLY A 121 3.42 -0.62 -13.25
C GLY A 121 2.70 0.32 -14.22
N SER A 122 2.52 1.57 -13.83
CA SER A 122 1.86 2.57 -14.67
C SER A 122 2.55 2.85 -15.99
N TYR A 123 3.89 2.87 -16.02
CA TYR A 123 4.63 2.96 -17.27
C TYR A 123 4.34 1.75 -18.19
N ALA A 124 4.40 0.54 -17.65
CA ALA A 124 4.16 -0.69 -18.42
C ALA A 124 2.70 -0.81 -18.90
N ASP A 125 1.73 -0.45 -18.07
CA ASP A 125 0.30 -0.44 -18.40
C ASP A 125 0.01 0.51 -19.56
N LEU A 126 0.43 1.76 -19.44
CA LEU A 126 0.14 2.79 -20.42
C LEU A 126 0.80 2.49 -21.77
N HIS A 127 2.05 2.01 -21.76
CA HIS A 127 2.74 1.62 -22.99
C HIS A 127 2.09 0.41 -23.66
N THR A 128 1.72 -0.62 -22.90
CA THR A 128 0.99 -1.78 -23.43
C THR A 128 -0.34 -1.35 -24.05
N TYR A 129 -1.04 -0.41 -23.41
CA TYR A 129 -2.30 0.14 -23.91
C TYR A 129 -2.13 0.89 -25.24
N ILE A 130 -1.16 1.80 -25.32
CA ILE A 130 -0.86 2.57 -26.53
C ILE A 130 -0.51 1.61 -27.69
N GLN A 131 0.30 0.59 -27.42
CA GLN A 131 0.64 -0.42 -28.43
C GLN A 131 -0.57 -1.21 -28.90
N LEU A 132 -1.46 -1.61 -27.99
CA LEU A 132 -2.70 -2.30 -28.32
C LEU A 132 -3.61 -1.43 -29.22
N ILE A 133 -3.81 -0.15 -28.90
CA ILE A 133 -4.59 0.75 -29.78
C ILE A 133 -3.92 0.84 -31.15
N SER A 134 -2.61 1.03 -31.21
CA SER A 134 -1.90 1.21 -32.48
C SER A 134 -2.11 0.00 -33.41
N HIS A 135 -2.13 -1.20 -32.84
CA HIS A 135 -2.35 -2.45 -33.56
C HIS A 135 -3.82 -2.66 -33.95
N CYS A 136 -4.78 -2.28 -33.09
CA CYS A 136 -6.20 -2.36 -33.40
C CYS A 136 -6.66 -1.30 -34.43
N ALA A 137 -6.03 -0.11 -34.42
CA ALA A 137 -6.29 0.95 -35.37
C ALA A 137 -5.83 0.59 -36.80
N SER A 138 -4.75 -0.19 -36.94
CA SER A 138 -4.32 -0.73 -38.23
C SER A 138 -5.27 -1.79 -38.78
N SER A 139 -5.90 -2.60 -37.91
CA SER A 139 -6.67 -3.78 -38.33
C SER A 139 -8.17 -3.57 -38.51
N SER A 140 -8.81 -2.59 -37.87
CA SER A 140 -10.28 -2.46 -37.89
C SER A 140 -10.80 -1.17 -38.53
N SER A 141 -11.75 -1.30 -39.45
CA SER A 141 -12.47 -0.20 -40.10
C SER A 141 -13.36 0.59 -39.14
N LEU A 142 -13.77 -0.02 -38.03
CA LEU A 142 -14.62 0.59 -37.00
C LEU A 142 -13.85 1.62 -36.15
N LEU A 143 -12.57 1.36 -35.86
CA LEU A 143 -11.68 2.34 -35.22
C LEU A 143 -11.29 3.49 -36.17
N LYS A 144 -11.23 3.23 -37.48
CA LYS A 144 -11.03 4.28 -38.50
C LYS A 144 -12.19 5.29 -38.55
N TYR A 145 -13.43 4.88 -38.24
CA TYR A 145 -14.58 5.79 -38.17
C TYR A 145 -14.59 6.64 -36.89
N SER A 146 -14.14 6.05 -35.77
CA SER A 146 -13.87 6.76 -34.51
C SER A 146 -12.56 7.57 -34.53
N ALA A 147 -11.84 7.59 -35.67
CA ALA A 147 -10.64 8.39 -35.87
C ALA A 147 -10.92 9.88 -36.13
N SER A 148 -12.19 10.32 -36.12
CA SER A 148 -12.52 11.75 -36.17
C SER A 148 -12.08 12.51 -34.90
N SER A 149 -11.70 11.80 -33.83
CA SER A 149 -10.97 12.37 -32.69
C SER A 149 -9.98 11.36 -32.10
N PRO A 150 -8.77 11.23 -32.68
CA PRO A 150 -7.73 10.34 -32.15
C PRO A 150 -7.34 10.73 -30.72
N ILE A 151 -7.54 12.00 -30.35
CA ILE A 151 -7.36 12.54 -29.01
C ILE A 151 -8.31 11.85 -28.01
N LEU A 152 -9.57 11.61 -28.35
CA LEU A 152 -10.54 11.02 -27.44
C LEU A 152 -10.21 9.54 -27.14
N LEU A 153 -9.73 8.81 -28.15
CA LEU A 153 -9.29 7.42 -28.03
C LEU A 153 -8.05 7.23 -27.15
N ILE A 154 -7.20 8.25 -27.01
CA ILE A 154 -5.99 8.20 -26.19
C ILE A 154 -6.22 8.84 -24.81
N VAL A 155 -6.92 9.97 -24.76
CA VAL A 155 -7.13 10.75 -23.53
C VAL A 155 -8.11 10.08 -22.58
N LEU A 156 -9.24 9.56 -23.07
CA LEU A 156 -10.25 8.94 -22.20
C LEU A 156 -9.70 7.74 -21.38
N PRO A 157 -8.93 6.81 -21.98
CA PRO A 157 -8.28 5.73 -21.25
C PRO A 157 -7.21 6.21 -20.26
N ILE A 158 -6.45 7.26 -20.60
CA ILE A 158 -5.47 7.85 -19.68
C ILE A 158 -6.19 8.43 -18.44
N VAL A 159 -7.29 9.15 -18.65
CA VAL A 159 -8.10 9.69 -17.56
C VAL A 159 -8.71 8.56 -16.73
N PHE A 160 -9.25 7.53 -17.38
CA PHE A 160 -9.76 6.35 -16.69
C PHE A 160 -8.66 5.67 -15.87
N TYR A 161 -7.47 5.48 -16.45
CA TYR A 161 -6.32 4.91 -15.77
C TYR A 161 -5.89 5.75 -14.56
N ALA A 162 -5.87 7.09 -14.70
CA ALA A 162 -5.56 7.99 -13.59
C ALA A 162 -6.56 7.86 -12.43
N ILE A 163 -7.85 7.70 -12.73
CA ILE A 163 -8.88 7.45 -11.70
C ILE A 163 -8.62 6.10 -11.00
N VAL A 164 -8.34 5.04 -11.76
CA VAL A 164 -8.00 3.72 -11.22
C VAL A 164 -6.75 3.79 -10.34
N LEU A 165 -5.72 4.54 -10.77
CA LEU A 165 -4.49 4.74 -10.02
C LEU A 165 -4.72 5.48 -8.70
N ILE A 166 -5.54 6.54 -8.71
CA ILE A 166 -5.94 7.27 -7.49
C ILE A 166 -6.67 6.33 -6.54
N LEU A 167 -7.60 5.51 -7.05
CA LEU A 167 -8.30 4.51 -6.25
C LEU A 167 -7.33 3.48 -5.66
N PHE A 168 -6.38 2.98 -6.45
CA PHE A 168 -5.33 2.06 -5.98
C PHE A 168 -4.52 2.67 -4.84
N ILE A 169 -4.02 3.90 -5.01
CA ILE A 169 -3.25 4.61 -3.97
C ILE A 169 -4.11 4.78 -2.71
N TYR A 170 -5.38 5.17 -2.85
CA TYR A 170 -6.30 5.33 -1.74
C TYR A 170 -6.52 4.00 -0.98
N PHE A 171 -6.77 2.90 -1.69
CA PHE A 171 -6.92 1.58 -1.08
C PHE A 171 -5.64 1.12 -0.37
N MET A 172 -4.48 1.30 -1.00
CA MET A 172 -3.20 0.93 -0.40
C MET A 172 -2.87 1.77 0.83
N TYR A 173 -3.13 3.08 0.82
CA TYR A 173 -3.00 3.95 1.99
C TYR A 173 -3.87 3.45 3.15
N ARG A 174 -5.13 3.13 2.83
CA ARG A 174 -6.09 2.59 3.79
C ARG A 174 -5.65 1.24 4.37
N ILE A 175 -5.10 0.34 3.55
CA ILE A 175 -4.51 -0.94 3.99
C ILE A 175 -3.31 -0.72 4.91
N VAL A 176 -2.36 0.14 4.52
CA VAL A 176 -1.16 0.45 5.30
C VAL A 176 -1.53 1.04 6.66
N ARG A 177 -2.45 2.00 6.69
CA ARG A 177 -2.96 2.59 7.94
C ARG A 177 -3.58 1.53 8.84
N SER A 178 -4.40 0.65 8.28
CA SER A 178 -5.02 -0.47 9.01
C SER A 178 -4.00 -1.43 9.60
N ILE A 179 -2.97 -1.80 8.85
CA ILE A 179 -1.91 -2.69 9.33
C ILE A 179 -1.09 -2.00 10.43
N THR A 180 -0.80 -0.71 10.29
CA THR A 180 -0.06 0.08 11.28
C THR A 180 -0.80 0.12 12.62
N ILE A 181 -2.11 0.41 12.60
CA ILE A 181 -2.94 0.43 13.82
C ILE A 181 -2.98 -0.95 14.49
N GLN A 182 -3.08 -2.03 13.69
CA GLN A 182 -3.02 -3.40 14.22
C GLN A 182 -1.65 -3.75 14.81
N GLY A 183 -0.56 -3.31 14.19
CA GLY A 183 0.80 -3.53 14.67
C GLY A 183 1.06 -2.86 16.02
N VAL A 184 0.71 -1.57 16.15
CA VAL A 184 0.84 -0.83 17.41
C VAL A 184 0.00 -1.46 18.53
N ALA A 185 -1.23 -1.88 18.22
CA ALA A 185 -2.09 -2.54 19.20
C ALA A 185 -1.55 -3.90 19.67
N TYR A 186 -0.81 -4.61 18.81
CA TYR A 186 -0.16 -5.87 19.17
C TYR A 186 1.06 -5.62 20.06
N ASP A 187 1.88 -4.63 19.72
CA ASP A 187 3.10 -4.27 20.46
C ASP A 187 2.80 -3.87 21.92
N ILE A 188 1.78 -3.03 22.12
CA ILE A 188 1.28 -2.65 23.46
C ILE A 188 0.83 -3.88 24.26
N ARG A 189 0.30 -4.92 23.61
CA ARG A 189 -0.22 -6.13 24.27
C ARG A 189 0.87 -7.16 24.57
N SER A 190 1.99 -7.11 23.85
CA SER A 190 3.16 -7.98 24.03
C SER A 190 4.23 -7.38 24.93
N ALA A 191 4.11 -6.10 25.33
CA ALA A 191 4.98 -5.51 26.34
C ALA A 191 4.86 -6.32 27.65
N PRO A 192 5.98 -6.84 28.20
CA PRO A 192 5.94 -7.52 29.48
C PRO A 192 5.47 -6.54 30.54
N ILE A 193 4.43 -6.91 31.27
CA ILE A 193 4.05 -6.22 32.50
C ILE A 193 5.18 -6.53 33.49
N GLU A 194 6.16 -5.64 33.63
CA GLU A 194 7.06 -5.65 34.77
C GLU A 194 6.23 -5.32 36.01
N ILE A 195 5.66 -6.36 36.62
CA ILE A 195 5.14 -6.28 37.97
C ILE A 195 6.38 -6.17 38.86
N SER A 196 6.76 -4.93 39.19
CA SER A 196 7.63 -4.62 40.31
C SER A 196 6.95 -5.12 41.59
N VAL A 197 7.15 -6.39 41.92
CA VAL A 197 6.90 -6.93 43.26
C VAL A 197 8.03 -6.42 44.13
N THR A 198 7.89 -5.21 44.66
CA THR A 198 8.65 -4.79 45.84
C THR A 198 8.19 -5.67 47.00
N ASN A 199 8.96 -6.73 47.23
CA ASN A 199 8.89 -7.56 48.43
C ASN A 199 9.24 -6.68 49.64
N ASP A 200 8.22 -6.14 50.31
CA ASP A 200 8.36 -5.73 51.71
C ASP A 200 8.34 -6.99 52.59
N PHE A 201 9.44 -7.74 52.55
CA PHE A 201 9.84 -8.64 53.63
C PHE A 201 10.94 -7.92 54.40
N SER A 202 10.59 -7.33 55.52
CA SER A 202 11.53 -6.97 56.57
C SER A 202 10.99 -7.46 57.91
N LEU A 203 11.78 -8.36 58.50
CA LEU A 203 11.75 -8.97 59.84
C LEU A 203 10.92 -8.28 60.92
#